data_AF-A0A819TIG3-F1
#
_entry.id   AF-A0A819TIG3-F1
#
_cell.length_a   1.000
_cell.length_b   1.000
_cell.length_c   1.000
_cell.angle_alpha   90.00
_cell.angle_beta   90.00
_cell.angle_gamma   90.00
#
_symmetry.space_group_name_H-M   'P 1'
#
loop_
_entity.id
_entity.type
_entity.pdbx_description
1 polymer ?
#
loop_
_entity_poly.entity_id
_entity_poly.type
_entity_poly.pdbx_seq_one_letter_code
_entity_poly.pdbx_strand_id
1 'polypeptide(L)'
;MHSEHTTDLSILYSNLKSHPTNQEYVVLIKTGAMNPVHRCHISNMVRTKQYLERVYNFNVIGGYLSPTHDEYVHGKLRNEFINGQHRIEMCRKAIEEAGQQHWLSVDMAECMAPRFVTPASVAYTLQVFINQKLNLPKSVRVIYVAGLDLFNRCYGMKSLRAPEMGGIAVVYRPGQDDRLITSIHAQGNSKVFYVCANDDDMDTSSSDIDDISSTLIRKRYKNNENCEHLTFKSVLNHMEIISSKKN
;
A
#
# COMPACT_ATOMS: atom_id res chain seq x y z
N MET A 1 6.14 7.29 -16.04
CA MET A 1 6.55 6.24 -15.08
C MET A 1 5.53 5.11 -15.13
N HIS A 2 4.28 5.37 -14.79
CA HIS A 2 3.18 4.41 -14.99
C HIS A 2 2.87 4.22 -16.48
N SER A 3 2.47 3.00 -16.83
CA SER A 3 2.10 2.55 -18.16
C SER A 3 1.20 1.31 -18.04
N GLU A 4 0.55 0.91 -19.12
CA GLU A 4 -0.26 -0.33 -19.14
C GLU A 4 0.57 -1.61 -18.91
N HIS A 5 1.90 -1.54 -19.10
CA HIS A 5 2.80 -2.65 -18.79
C HIS A 5 3.19 -2.72 -17.31
N THR A 6 3.10 -1.60 -16.58
CA THR A 6 3.55 -1.51 -15.18
C THR A 6 2.40 -1.39 -14.19
N THR A 7 1.21 -1.01 -14.65
CA THR A 7 0.04 -0.74 -13.82
C THR A 7 -1.19 -1.41 -14.45
N ASP A 8 -1.74 -2.41 -13.78
CA ASP A 8 -2.90 -3.17 -14.25
C ASP A 8 -4.21 -2.38 -14.07
N LEU A 9 -4.76 -1.87 -15.17
CA LEU A 9 -6.02 -1.11 -15.15
C LEU A 9 -7.29 -1.99 -15.15
N SER A 10 -7.17 -3.31 -15.31
CA SER A 10 -8.33 -4.20 -15.42
C SER A 10 -9.21 -4.19 -14.16
N ILE A 11 -8.58 -4.14 -12.98
CA ILE A 11 -9.27 -4.00 -11.69
C ILE A 11 -10.12 -2.72 -11.64
N LEU A 12 -9.65 -1.61 -12.23
CA LEU A 12 -10.37 -0.35 -12.23
C LEU A 12 -11.57 -0.41 -13.16
N TYR A 13 -11.38 -0.91 -14.39
CA TYR A 13 -12.47 -1.06 -15.35
C TYR A 13 -13.58 -2.01 -14.87
N SER A 14 -13.20 -3.08 -14.17
CA SER A 14 -14.15 -4.01 -13.57
C SER A 14 -15.03 -3.32 -12.51
N ASN A 15 -14.39 -2.57 -11.60
CA ASN A 15 -15.10 -1.91 -10.50
C ASN A 15 -15.86 -0.65 -10.91
N LEU A 16 -15.48 0.03 -11.99
CA LEU A 16 -16.27 1.15 -12.51
C LEU A 16 -17.66 0.74 -13.00
N LYS A 17 -17.82 -0.49 -13.48
CA LYS A 17 -19.12 -1.00 -13.97
C LYS A 17 -20.11 -1.33 -12.85
N SER A 18 -19.63 -1.49 -11.61
CA SER A 18 -20.41 -2.02 -10.49
C SER A 18 -20.87 -0.98 -9.47
N HIS A 19 -20.48 0.30 -9.60
CA HIS A 19 -20.69 1.30 -8.54
C HIS A 19 -21.52 2.53 -8.96
N PRO A 20 -22.19 3.22 -8.01
CA PRO A 20 -23.00 4.41 -8.27
C PRO A 20 -22.18 5.60 -8.80
N THR A 21 -22.74 6.33 -9.77
CA THR A 21 -22.06 7.43 -10.48
C THR A 21 -21.92 8.74 -9.68
N ASN A 22 -22.54 8.84 -8.50
CA ASN A 22 -22.54 10.05 -7.69
C ASN A 22 -21.41 10.14 -6.66
N GLN A 23 -20.76 9.02 -6.32
CA GLN A 23 -19.63 8.98 -5.39
C GLN A 23 -18.34 9.46 -6.06
N GLU A 24 -17.38 9.91 -5.24
CA GLU A 24 -16.03 10.22 -5.72
C GLU A 24 -15.21 8.93 -5.89
N TYR A 25 -14.62 8.75 -7.07
CA TYR A 25 -13.78 7.59 -7.37
C TYR A 25 -12.40 7.74 -6.74
N VAL A 26 -11.99 6.71 -6.00
CA VAL A 26 -10.72 6.65 -5.29
C VAL A 26 -9.92 5.43 -5.72
N VAL A 27 -8.62 5.62 -5.85
CA VAL A 27 -7.64 4.54 -5.97
C VAL A 27 -6.63 4.65 -4.84
N LEU A 28 -6.32 3.53 -4.20
CA LEU A 28 -5.32 3.48 -3.13
C LEU A 28 -3.94 3.11 -3.67
N ILE A 29 -2.88 3.67 -3.09
CA ILE A 29 -1.51 3.20 -3.36
C ILE A 29 -0.68 3.15 -2.09
N LYS A 30 0.07 2.06 -1.92
CA LYS A 30 1.05 1.91 -0.84
C LYS A 30 2.41 1.58 -1.42
N THR A 31 3.40 2.43 -1.17
CA THR A 31 4.79 2.11 -1.50
C THR A 31 5.51 1.52 -0.29
N GLY A 32 6.60 0.80 -0.54
CA GLY A 32 7.44 0.28 0.53
C GLY A 32 8.53 -0.66 0.04
N ALA A 33 9.46 -0.99 0.95
CA ALA A 33 10.50 -1.97 0.65
C ALA A 33 9.90 -3.32 0.27
N MET A 34 8.84 -3.78 0.97
CA MET A 34 8.16 -5.07 0.72
C MET A 34 9.17 -6.22 0.63
N ASN A 35 10.06 -6.29 1.63
CA ASN A 35 11.25 -7.15 1.65
C ASN A 35 11.25 -8.11 2.87
N PRO A 36 10.32 -9.08 2.94
CA PRO A 36 9.22 -9.35 2.00
C PRO A 36 7.92 -8.58 2.35
N VAL A 37 6.91 -8.69 1.49
CA VAL A 37 5.51 -8.32 1.81
C VAL A 37 4.98 -9.20 2.95
N HIS A 38 3.96 -8.73 3.66
CA HIS A 38 3.39 -9.40 4.82
C HIS A 38 1.95 -8.97 5.11
N ARG A 39 1.27 -9.65 6.04
CA ARG A 39 -0.16 -9.48 6.32
C ARG A 39 -0.56 -8.03 6.62
N CYS A 40 0.22 -7.32 7.44
CA CYS A 40 -0.04 -5.89 7.73
C CYS A 40 -0.01 -4.98 6.47
N HIS A 41 0.75 -5.30 5.41
CA HIS A 41 0.68 -4.51 4.17
C HIS A 41 -0.70 -4.60 3.51
N ILE A 42 -1.26 -5.83 3.45
CA ILE A 42 -2.58 -6.09 2.86
C ILE A 42 -3.68 -5.56 3.78
N SER A 43 -3.59 -5.83 5.08
CA SER A 43 -4.56 -5.37 6.08
C SER A 43 -4.71 -3.83 6.06
N ASN A 44 -3.60 -3.10 5.98
CA ASN A 44 -3.64 -1.64 5.86
C ASN A 44 -4.42 -1.15 4.62
N MET A 45 -4.29 -1.85 3.48
CA MET A 45 -5.03 -1.49 2.26
C MET A 45 -6.53 -1.78 2.44
N VAL A 46 -6.88 -2.96 2.94
CA VAL A 46 -8.27 -3.39 3.16
C VAL A 46 -8.99 -2.47 4.14
N ARG A 47 -8.40 -2.21 5.31
CA ARG A 47 -8.98 -1.33 6.33
C ARG A 47 -9.16 0.09 5.81
N THR A 48 -8.16 0.61 5.09
CA THR A 48 -8.27 1.95 4.49
C THR A 48 -9.41 2.02 3.49
N LYS A 49 -9.56 1.00 2.63
CA LYS A 49 -10.69 0.93 1.69
C LYS A 49 -12.02 0.99 2.43
N GLN A 50 -12.24 0.07 3.38
CA GLN A 50 -13.49 -0.02 4.13
C GLN A 50 -13.80 1.27 4.89
N TYR A 51 -12.80 1.89 5.51
CA TYR A 51 -12.95 3.13 6.27
C TYR A 51 -13.35 4.31 5.37
N LEU A 52 -12.70 4.47 4.22
CA LEU A 52 -13.02 5.55 3.28
C LEU A 52 -14.41 5.39 2.64
N GLU A 53 -14.79 4.16 2.33
CA GLU A 53 -16.13 3.85 1.81
C GLU A 53 -17.21 4.14 2.86
N ARG A 54 -17.00 3.71 4.11
CA ARG A 54 -17.96 3.87 5.21
C ARG A 54 -18.09 5.31 5.71
N VAL A 55 -16.96 5.98 5.96
CA VAL A 55 -16.94 7.27 6.69
C VAL A 55 -17.01 8.46 5.73
N TYR A 56 -16.43 8.34 4.54
CA TYR A 56 -16.36 9.45 3.57
C TYR A 56 -17.26 9.24 2.35
N ASN A 57 -17.97 8.10 2.26
CA ASN A 57 -18.81 7.75 1.11
C ASN A 57 -18.03 7.80 -0.22
N PHE A 58 -16.73 7.48 -0.17
CA PHE A 58 -15.90 7.31 -1.36
C PHE A 58 -16.18 5.98 -2.01
N ASN A 59 -15.88 5.89 -3.31
CA ASN A 59 -15.94 4.65 -4.06
C ASN A 59 -14.52 4.19 -4.40
N VAL A 60 -14.00 3.21 -3.67
CA VAL A 60 -12.64 2.71 -3.89
C VAL A 60 -12.66 1.65 -4.99
N ILE A 61 -12.37 2.09 -6.22
CA ILE A 61 -12.43 1.26 -7.43
C ILE A 61 -11.17 0.41 -7.65
N GLY A 62 -10.12 0.63 -6.86
CA GLY A 62 -8.95 -0.25 -6.85
C GLY A 62 -7.83 0.23 -5.94
N GLY A 63 -6.79 -0.60 -5.85
CA GLY A 63 -5.61 -0.31 -5.05
C GLY A 63 -4.35 -0.95 -5.62
N TYR A 64 -3.20 -0.39 -5.27
CA TYR A 64 -1.90 -0.92 -5.68
C TYR A 64 -0.91 -1.03 -4.51
N LEU A 65 -0.27 -2.19 -4.40
CA LEU A 65 1.02 -2.31 -3.72
C LEU A 65 2.13 -1.96 -4.72
N SER A 66 2.98 -0.99 -4.39
CA SER A 66 4.09 -0.56 -5.26
C SER A 66 5.43 -0.81 -4.55
N PRO A 67 6.12 -1.93 -4.82
CA PRO A 67 7.45 -2.17 -4.29
C PRO A 67 8.41 -1.07 -4.74
N THR A 68 9.19 -0.51 -3.80
CA THR A 68 10.11 0.59 -4.09
C THR A 68 11.31 0.16 -4.93
N HIS A 69 12.06 1.11 -5.49
CA HIS A 69 13.23 0.87 -6.34
C HIS A 69 14.38 0.17 -5.59
N ASP A 70 15.12 -0.70 -6.29
CA ASP A 70 16.18 -1.53 -5.72
C ASP A 70 17.32 -0.71 -5.10
N GLU A 71 17.69 0.43 -5.68
CA GLU A 71 18.70 1.34 -5.13
C GLU A 71 18.39 1.75 -3.69
N TYR A 72 17.13 2.12 -3.41
CA TYR A 72 16.69 2.53 -2.09
C TYR A 72 16.71 1.36 -1.11
N VAL A 73 16.18 0.20 -1.52
CA VAL A 73 16.13 -0.99 -0.65
C VAL A 73 17.52 -1.51 -0.34
N HIS A 74 18.40 -1.56 -1.34
CA HIS A 74 19.79 -1.97 -1.18
C HIS A 74 20.54 -1.03 -0.23
N GLY A 75 20.41 0.29 -0.39
CA GLY A 75 21.00 1.26 0.53
C GLY A 75 20.53 1.07 1.99
N LYS A 76 19.26 0.70 2.19
CA LYS A 76 18.66 0.47 3.50
C LYS A 76 19.02 -0.89 4.13
N LEU A 77 19.04 -1.96 3.35
CA LEU A 77 19.08 -3.34 3.84
C LEU A 77 20.38 -4.08 3.56
N ARG A 78 21.24 -3.55 2.69
CA ARG A 78 22.52 -4.16 2.30
C ARG A 78 22.32 -5.64 1.92
N ASN A 79 22.94 -6.55 2.67
CA ASN A 79 22.93 -7.99 2.37
C ASN A 79 21.56 -8.67 2.54
N GLU A 80 20.60 -8.02 3.21
CA GLU A 80 19.24 -8.53 3.38
C GLU A 80 18.29 -8.12 2.24
N PHE A 81 18.80 -7.41 1.24
CA PHE A 81 18.06 -6.95 0.08
C PHE A 81 17.60 -8.13 -0.81
N ILE A 82 16.32 -8.09 -1.18
CA ILE A 82 15.67 -8.97 -2.15
C ILE A 82 15.41 -8.15 -3.41
N ASN A 83 15.85 -8.66 -4.56
CA ASN A 83 15.69 -8.01 -5.86
C ASN A 83 14.23 -7.66 -6.15
N GLY A 84 14.01 -6.52 -6.82
CA GLY A 84 12.69 -5.97 -7.11
C GLY A 84 11.75 -6.93 -7.83
N GLN A 85 12.26 -7.73 -8.78
CA GLN A 85 11.44 -8.72 -9.49
C GLN A 85 10.84 -9.75 -8.51
N HIS A 86 11.62 -10.18 -7.53
CA HIS A 86 11.14 -11.10 -6.50
C HIS A 86 10.16 -10.43 -5.54
N ARG A 87 10.37 -9.17 -5.20
CA ARG A 87 9.46 -8.42 -4.32
C ARG A 87 8.10 -8.19 -4.99
N ILE A 88 8.09 -7.85 -6.28
CA ILE A 88 6.88 -7.78 -7.10
C ILE A 88 6.15 -9.11 -7.10
N GLU A 89 6.85 -10.22 -7.36
CA GLU A 89 6.23 -11.54 -7.41
C GLU A 89 5.65 -11.97 -6.05
N MET A 90 6.38 -11.74 -4.97
CA MET A 90 5.86 -11.98 -3.62
C MET A 90 4.61 -11.14 -3.33
N CYS A 91 4.54 -9.89 -3.80
CA CYS A 91 3.34 -9.06 -3.66
C CYS A 91 2.14 -9.64 -4.41
N ARG A 92 2.32 -10.12 -5.65
CA ARG A 92 1.25 -10.77 -6.42
C ARG A 92 0.71 -11.99 -5.68
N LYS A 93 1.61 -12.87 -5.26
CA LYS A 93 1.27 -14.09 -4.51
C LYS A 93 0.54 -13.79 -3.20
N ALA A 94 1.00 -12.78 -2.46
CA ALA A 94 0.35 -12.35 -1.22
C ALA A 94 -1.06 -11.81 -1.44
N ILE A 95 -1.28 -11.03 -2.51
CA ILE A 95 -2.60 -10.49 -2.86
C ILE A 95 -3.58 -11.63 -3.22
N GLU A 96 -3.11 -12.59 -4.01
CA GLU A 96 -3.89 -13.76 -4.43
C GLU A 96 -4.23 -14.67 -3.24
N GLU A 97 -3.24 -15.04 -2.42
CA GLU A 97 -3.46 -15.86 -1.22
C GLU A 97 -4.36 -15.17 -0.19
N ALA A 98 -4.37 -13.83 -0.15
CA ALA A 98 -5.29 -13.05 0.68
C ALA A 98 -6.70 -12.86 0.09
N GLY A 99 -6.96 -13.33 -1.14
CA GLY A 99 -8.25 -13.17 -1.82
C GLY A 99 -8.60 -11.72 -2.21
N GLN A 100 -7.60 -10.85 -2.37
CA GLN A 100 -7.80 -9.41 -2.61
C GLN A 100 -7.64 -8.98 -4.09
N GLN A 101 -7.38 -9.91 -4.99
CA GLN A 101 -7.10 -9.66 -6.41
C GLN A 101 -8.24 -9.00 -7.20
N HIS A 102 -9.47 -8.98 -6.66
CA HIS A 102 -10.63 -8.34 -7.28
C HIS A 102 -10.56 -6.80 -7.28
N TRP A 103 -9.72 -6.21 -6.44
CA TRP A 103 -9.56 -4.75 -6.36
C TRP A 103 -8.11 -4.30 -6.10
N LEU A 104 -7.26 -5.17 -5.57
CA LEU A 104 -5.86 -4.87 -5.25
C LEU A 104 -4.94 -5.56 -6.26
N SER A 105 -3.97 -4.83 -6.80
CA SER A 105 -2.95 -5.36 -7.71
C SER A 105 -1.56 -4.84 -7.35
N VAL A 106 -0.54 -5.24 -8.10
CA VAL A 106 0.84 -4.74 -7.95
C VAL A 106 1.12 -3.68 -9.00
N ASP A 107 1.58 -2.51 -8.57
CA ASP A 107 2.15 -1.50 -9.44
C ASP A 107 3.67 -1.68 -9.49
N MET A 108 4.21 -1.93 -10.68
CA MET A 108 5.64 -2.15 -10.89
C MET A 108 6.40 -0.85 -11.21
N ALA A 109 5.70 0.26 -11.39
CA ALA A 109 6.24 1.45 -12.02
C ALA A 109 7.39 2.07 -11.22
N GLU A 110 7.28 2.11 -9.88
CA GLU A 110 8.36 2.57 -9.00
C GLU A 110 9.56 1.63 -9.03
N CYS A 111 9.31 0.32 -8.90
CA CYS A 111 10.36 -0.70 -8.86
C CYS A 111 11.18 -0.75 -10.15
N MET A 112 10.53 -0.51 -11.30
CA MET A 112 11.11 -0.58 -12.65
C MET A 112 11.57 0.78 -13.17
N ALA A 113 11.47 1.84 -12.37
CA ALA A 113 11.97 3.15 -12.76
C ALA A 113 13.51 3.11 -12.90
N PRO A 114 14.14 3.99 -13.71
CA PRO A 114 15.61 4.03 -13.83
C PRO A 114 16.35 4.43 -12.54
N ARG A 115 15.65 5.00 -11.56
CA ARG A 115 16.18 5.48 -10.27
C ARG A 115 15.07 5.54 -9.24
N PHE A 116 15.44 5.65 -7.97
CA PHE A 116 14.49 5.91 -6.90
C PHE A 116 13.65 7.18 -7.17
N VAL A 117 12.35 7.08 -6.88
CA VAL A 117 11.38 8.17 -6.97
C VAL A 117 10.67 8.33 -5.63
N THR A 118 10.25 9.55 -5.32
CA THR A 118 9.60 9.80 -4.02
C THR A 118 8.18 9.21 -4.00
N PRO A 119 7.66 8.80 -2.82
CA PRO A 119 6.29 8.32 -2.69
C PRO A 119 5.22 9.29 -3.22
N ALA A 120 5.44 10.61 -3.06
CA ALA A 120 4.56 11.63 -3.62
C ALA A 120 4.58 11.65 -5.15
N SER A 121 5.76 11.50 -5.77
CA SER A 121 5.88 11.38 -7.23
C SER A 121 5.18 10.13 -7.76
N VAL A 122 5.29 8.99 -7.05
CA VAL A 122 4.58 7.75 -7.40
C VAL A 122 3.07 7.99 -7.37
N ALA A 123 2.52 8.49 -6.27
CA ALA A 123 1.08 8.76 -6.15
C ALA A 123 0.58 9.77 -7.21
N TYR A 124 1.32 10.87 -7.43
CA TYR A 124 0.95 11.89 -8.41
C TYR A 124 0.94 11.34 -9.83
N THR A 125 2.00 10.65 -10.23
CA THR A 125 2.11 10.12 -11.60
C THR A 125 1.12 8.98 -11.85
N LEU A 126 0.74 8.20 -10.82
CA LEU A 126 -0.36 7.24 -10.90
C LEU A 126 -1.69 7.97 -11.14
N GLN A 127 -1.95 9.05 -10.39
CA GLN A 127 -3.18 9.83 -10.56
C GLN A 127 -3.30 10.39 -11.97
N VAL A 128 -2.23 10.99 -12.49
CA VAL A 128 -2.18 11.51 -13.86
C VAL A 128 -2.44 10.38 -14.87
N PHE A 129 -1.75 9.25 -14.74
CA PHE A 129 -1.90 8.11 -15.64
C PHE A 129 -3.33 7.54 -15.65
N ILE A 130 -3.92 7.32 -14.48
CA ILE A 130 -5.28 6.81 -14.34
C ILE A 130 -6.29 7.77 -14.95
N ASN A 131 -6.19 9.08 -14.64
CA ASN A 131 -7.13 10.07 -15.18
C ASN A 131 -7.02 10.21 -16.70
N GLN A 132 -5.81 10.11 -17.26
CA GLN A 132 -5.60 10.09 -18.71
C GLN A 132 -6.23 8.86 -19.38
N LYS A 133 -6.10 7.69 -18.75
CA LYS A 133 -6.57 6.42 -19.33
C LYS A 133 -8.06 6.19 -19.18
N LEU A 134 -8.62 6.51 -18.02
CA LEU A 134 -10.05 6.33 -17.77
C LEU A 134 -10.90 7.45 -18.38
N ASN A 135 -10.35 8.66 -18.49
CA ASN A 135 -11.02 9.83 -19.10
C ASN A 135 -12.47 10.02 -18.60
N LEU A 136 -12.67 9.91 -17.29
CA LEU A 136 -13.98 10.04 -16.67
C LEU A 136 -14.38 11.51 -16.52
N PRO A 137 -15.68 11.84 -16.50
CA PRO A 137 -16.15 13.22 -16.28
C PRO A 137 -15.71 13.82 -14.93
N LYS A 138 -15.61 12.97 -13.90
CA LYS A 138 -15.04 13.31 -12.60
C LYS A 138 -13.68 12.65 -12.47
N SER A 139 -12.68 13.41 -12.02
CA SER A 139 -11.34 12.87 -11.83
C SER A 139 -11.31 11.80 -10.73
N VAL A 140 -10.48 10.79 -10.96
CA VAL A 140 -10.15 9.76 -9.96
C VAL A 140 -9.09 10.31 -9.02
N ARG A 141 -9.36 10.23 -7.72
CA ARG A 141 -8.44 10.64 -6.65
C ARG A 141 -7.52 9.48 -6.28
N VAL A 142 -6.21 9.71 -6.21
CA VAL A 142 -5.27 8.70 -5.69
C VAL A 142 -4.90 9.04 -4.25
N ILE A 143 -5.24 8.17 -3.30
CA ILE A 143 -4.93 8.32 -1.88
C ILE A 143 -3.76 7.39 -1.52
N TYR A 144 -2.70 7.98 -0.98
CA TYR A 144 -1.53 7.23 -0.53
C TYR A 144 -1.77 6.61 0.85
N VAL A 145 -1.39 5.35 1.08
CA VAL A 145 -1.60 4.65 2.35
C VAL A 145 -0.28 4.49 3.13
N ALA A 146 -0.16 5.19 4.25
CA ALA A 146 0.99 5.16 5.14
C ALA A 146 0.63 4.61 6.53
N GLY A 147 1.61 4.02 7.23
CA GLY A 147 1.50 3.87 8.69
C GLY A 147 1.94 5.15 9.39
N LEU A 148 1.48 5.37 10.63
CA LEU A 148 1.78 6.55 11.44
C LEU A 148 3.28 6.84 11.56
N ASP A 149 4.11 5.81 11.74
CA ASP A 149 5.57 5.96 11.82
C ASP A 149 6.19 6.61 10.57
N LEU A 150 5.74 6.19 9.38
CA LEU A 150 6.23 6.75 8.12
C LEU A 150 5.75 8.20 7.97
N PHE A 151 4.50 8.46 8.33
CA PHE A 151 3.91 9.79 8.27
C PHE A 151 4.65 10.80 9.15
N ASN A 152 4.99 10.41 10.38
CA ASN A 152 5.65 11.29 11.35
C ASN A 152 7.13 11.52 11.02
N ARG A 153 7.85 10.52 10.49
CA ARG A 153 9.29 10.60 10.25
C ARG A 153 9.66 11.18 8.89
N CYS A 154 8.79 11.06 7.89
CA CYS A 154 9.11 11.44 6.53
C CYS A 154 8.45 12.78 6.17
N TYR A 155 9.24 13.86 6.16
CA TYR A 155 8.78 15.18 5.73
C TYR A 155 8.16 15.18 4.33
N GLY A 156 8.62 14.28 3.45
CA GLY A 156 8.05 14.07 2.11
C GLY A 156 6.58 13.62 2.12
N MET A 157 6.04 13.13 3.24
CA MET A 157 4.62 12.81 3.36
C MET A 157 3.74 14.06 3.42
N LYS A 158 4.30 15.23 3.78
CA LYS A 158 3.56 16.50 3.77
C LYS A 158 3.16 16.93 2.37
N SER A 159 3.95 16.60 1.34
CA SER A 159 3.62 16.97 -0.05
C SER A 159 2.40 16.23 -0.59
N LEU A 160 2.04 15.06 -0.02
CA LEU A 160 0.81 14.35 -0.35
C LEU A 160 -0.47 15.14 0.02
N ARG A 161 -0.33 16.26 0.74
CA ARG A 161 -1.43 17.18 1.09
C ARG A 161 -1.57 18.35 0.12
N ALA A 162 -0.72 18.48 -0.89
CA ALA A 162 -0.76 19.59 -1.84
C ALA A 162 -2.07 19.61 -2.66
N PRO A 163 -2.49 20.76 -3.22
CA PRO A 163 -3.77 20.90 -3.94
C PRO A 163 -3.97 19.91 -5.09
N GLU A 164 -2.91 19.51 -5.78
CA GLU A 164 -2.91 18.56 -6.90
C GLU A 164 -2.97 17.08 -6.47
N MET A 165 -2.67 16.79 -5.20
CA MET A 165 -2.60 15.42 -4.69
C MET A 165 -3.97 14.92 -4.22
N GLY A 166 -4.22 13.61 -4.33
CA GLY A 166 -5.46 13.03 -3.83
C GLY A 166 -5.53 12.90 -2.30
N GLY A 167 -4.38 12.96 -1.62
CA GLY A 167 -4.30 12.90 -0.16
C GLY A 167 -3.57 11.67 0.36
N ILE A 168 -3.62 11.51 1.67
CA ILE A 168 -2.96 10.43 2.40
C ILE A 168 -3.89 9.83 3.45
N ALA A 169 -4.00 8.51 3.46
CA ALA A 169 -4.56 7.74 4.56
C ALA A 169 -3.44 7.30 5.50
N VAL A 170 -3.57 7.61 6.78
CA VAL A 170 -2.60 7.31 7.84
C VAL A 170 -3.22 6.27 8.76
N VAL A 171 -2.72 5.04 8.66
CA VAL A 171 -3.12 3.94 9.55
C VAL A 171 -2.35 4.07 10.87
N TYR A 172 -3.07 4.16 11.97
CA TYR A 172 -2.51 4.32 13.32
C TYR A 172 -3.14 3.33 14.30
N ARG A 173 -2.48 3.12 15.44
CA ARG A 173 -3.00 2.27 16.52
C ARG A 173 -3.46 3.15 17.70
N PRO A 174 -4.54 2.79 18.41
CA PRO A 174 -4.96 3.49 19.61
C PRO A 174 -3.81 3.64 20.61
N GLY A 175 -3.66 4.83 21.22
CA GLY A 175 -2.57 5.12 22.15
C GLY A 175 -1.27 5.60 21.49
N GLN A 176 -1.19 5.62 20.16
CA GLN A 176 -0.11 6.29 19.43
C GLN A 176 -0.50 7.74 19.09
N ASP A 177 -0.02 8.69 19.90
CA ASP A 177 -0.08 10.15 19.69
C ASP A 177 -1.42 10.70 19.13
N ASP A 178 -2.53 10.30 19.78
CA ASP A 178 -3.93 10.66 19.45
C ASP A 178 -4.21 12.18 19.40
N ARG A 179 -3.31 13.01 19.95
CA ARG A 179 -3.46 14.47 20.03
C ARG A 179 -3.40 15.14 18.64
N LEU A 180 -2.56 14.63 17.74
CA LEU A 180 -2.46 15.17 16.37
C LEU A 180 -3.73 14.84 15.56
N ILE A 181 -4.24 13.61 15.73
CA ILE A 181 -5.44 13.09 15.06
C ILE A 181 -6.66 13.93 15.46
N THR A 182 -6.86 14.14 16.76
CA THR A 182 -7.97 14.93 17.31
C THR A 182 -7.96 16.38 16.79
N SER A 183 -6.77 17.00 16.69
CA SER A 183 -6.64 18.38 16.21
C SER A 183 -6.98 18.56 14.73
N ILE A 184 -6.82 17.52 13.91
CA ILE A 184 -7.00 17.57 12.46
C ILE A 184 -8.44 17.25 12.05
N HIS A 185 -9.09 16.30 12.74
CA HIS A 185 -10.53 16.07 12.56
C HIS A 185 -11.36 17.34 12.82
N ALA A 186 -10.91 18.20 13.74
CA ALA A 186 -11.55 19.48 14.03
C ALA A 186 -11.40 20.55 12.91
N GLN A 187 -10.48 20.38 11.96
CA GLN A 187 -10.16 21.40 10.94
C GLN A 187 -10.90 21.21 9.60
N GLY A 188 -11.72 20.18 9.45
CA GLY A 188 -12.71 20.03 8.36
C GLY A 188 -12.19 19.92 6.92
N ASN A 189 -10.88 20.09 6.67
CA ASN A 189 -10.33 20.03 5.31
C ASN A 189 -8.85 19.62 5.27
N SER A 190 -8.49 18.53 5.96
CA SER A 190 -7.21 17.89 5.71
C SER A 190 -7.39 16.79 4.66
N LYS A 191 -6.62 16.81 3.57
CA LYS A 191 -6.41 15.64 2.68
C LYS A 191 -5.66 14.49 3.39
N VAL A 192 -5.94 14.32 4.69
CA VAL A 192 -5.35 13.35 5.61
C VAL A 192 -6.53 12.60 6.21
N PHE A 193 -6.53 11.28 6.01
CA PHE A 193 -7.57 10.37 6.47
C PHE A 193 -6.96 9.47 7.52
N TYR A 194 -7.29 9.67 8.79
CA TYR A 194 -6.78 8.81 9.86
C TYR A 194 -7.62 7.54 9.96
N VAL A 195 -6.97 6.39 9.86
CA VAL A 195 -7.60 5.07 9.86
C VAL A 195 -7.12 4.32 11.09
N CYS A 196 -8.04 3.98 12.00
CA CYS A 196 -7.69 3.20 13.18
C CYS A 196 -7.44 1.73 12.79
N ALA A 197 -6.35 1.14 13.27
CA ALA A 197 -6.03 -0.27 13.03
C ALA A 197 -6.92 -1.23 13.83
N ASN A 198 -7.42 -0.79 15.00
CA ASN A 198 -8.33 -1.54 15.89
C ASN A 198 -9.75 -0.96 15.82
N ASP A 199 -10.21 -0.58 14.63
CA ASP A 199 -11.61 -0.16 14.47
C ASP A 199 -12.50 -1.38 14.72
N ASP A 200 -13.12 -1.46 15.91
CA ASP A 200 -13.89 -2.62 16.40
C ASP A 200 -15.07 -3.00 15.48
N ASP A 201 -15.47 -2.09 14.60
CA ASP A 201 -16.50 -2.31 13.58
C ASP A 201 -15.94 -2.92 12.27
N MET A 202 -14.62 -3.17 12.19
CA MET A 202 -13.97 -3.81 11.04
C MET A 202 -13.62 -5.26 11.38
N ASP A 203 -14.18 -6.21 10.62
CA ASP A 203 -13.93 -7.66 10.70
C ASP A 203 -12.51 -8.01 10.22
N THR A 204 -11.50 -7.47 10.91
CA THR A 204 -10.07 -7.72 10.65
C THR A 204 -9.44 -8.29 11.91
N SER A 205 -9.50 -9.61 11.99
CA SER A 205 -8.97 -10.45 13.06
C SER A 205 -7.58 -10.04 13.54
N SER A 206 -7.45 -9.88 14.87
CA SER A 206 -6.25 -9.88 15.71
C SER A 206 -5.33 -8.64 15.72
N SER A 207 -5.16 -8.09 16.92
CA SER A 207 -4.16 -7.08 17.32
C SER A 207 -2.72 -7.44 16.94
N ASP A 208 -2.44 -8.74 16.74
CA ASP A 208 -1.10 -9.27 16.45
C ASP A 208 -0.63 -8.97 15.02
N ILE A 209 -1.56 -8.70 14.09
CA ILE A 209 -1.20 -8.38 12.70
C ILE A 209 -0.46 -7.05 12.62
N ASP A 210 -0.78 -6.09 13.49
CA ASP A 210 -0.29 -4.73 13.34
C ASP A 210 1.18 -4.57 13.71
N ASP A 211 1.75 -5.49 14.52
CA ASP A 211 3.16 -5.52 14.91
C ASP A 211 4.07 -6.32 13.96
N ILE A 212 3.54 -6.77 12.83
CA ILE A 212 4.33 -7.48 11.83
C ILE A 212 5.21 -6.49 11.06
N SER A 213 6.51 -6.78 11.00
CA SER A 213 7.45 -6.07 10.14
C SER A 213 8.25 -7.02 9.24
N SER A 214 8.63 -6.55 8.06
CA SER A 214 9.55 -7.31 7.18
C SER A 214 10.88 -7.65 7.87
N THR A 215 11.37 -6.81 8.80
CA THR A 215 12.59 -7.08 9.57
C THR A 215 12.41 -8.27 10.50
N LEU A 216 11.26 -8.36 11.19
CA LEU A 216 10.93 -9.51 12.03
C LEU A 216 10.91 -10.80 11.19
N ILE A 217 10.26 -10.77 10.02
CA ILE A 217 10.18 -11.94 9.13
C ILE A 217 11.55 -12.38 8.67
N ARG A 218 12.42 -11.47 8.20
CA ARG A 218 13.78 -11.84 7.78
C ARG A 218 14.60 -12.46 8.91
N LYS A 219 14.51 -11.89 10.12
CA LYS A 219 15.19 -12.42 11.30
C LYS A 219 14.72 -13.85 11.62
N ARG A 220 13.41 -14.06 11.71
CA ARG A 220 12.81 -15.37 12.00
C ARG A 220 13.12 -16.40 10.91
N TYR A 221 12.98 -16.01 9.66
CA TYR A 221 13.28 -16.86 8.51
C TYR A 221 14.74 -17.33 8.50
N LYS A 222 15.69 -16.44 8.79
CA LYS A 222 17.12 -16.79 8.90
C LYS A 222 17.42 -17.79 10.03
N ASN A 223 16.59 -17.78 11.07
CA ASN A 223 16.70 -18.68 12.22
C ASN A 223 15.88 -19.97 12.05
N ASN A 224 15.26 -20.21 10.87
CA ASN A 224 14.32 -21.31 10.63
C ASN A 224 13.11 -21.32 11.58
N GLU A 225 12.69 -20.15 12.05
CA GLU A 225 11.48 -19.98 12.87
C GLU A 225 10.22 -19.88 11.97
N ASN A 226 9.07 -20.35 12.48
CA ASN A 226 7.80 -20.28 11.75
C ASN A 226 7.40 -18.81 11.46
N CYS A 227 7.14 -18.51 10.18
CA CYS A 227 6.74 -17.20 9.69
C CYS A 227 5.36 -17.17 9.01
N GLU A 228 4.63 -18.30 8.94
CA GLU A 228 3.36 -18.40 8.19
C GLU A 228 2.25 -17.51 8.74
N HIS A 229 2.30 -17.22 10.05
CA HIS A 229 1.39 -16.29 10.72
C HIS A 229 1.76 -14.82 10.47
N LEU A 230 3.01 -14.53 10.06
CA LEU A 230 3.49 -13.17 9.81
C LEU A 230 3.30 -12.76 8.34
N THR A 231 3.52 -13.69 7.42
CA THR A 231 3.34 -13.46 5.97
C THR A 231 2.44 -14.54 5.38
N PHE A 232 2.62 -14.87 4.11
CA PHE A 232 1.84 -15.81 3.33
C PHE A 232 2.70 -17.01 2.97
N LYS A 233 2.11 -18.20 2.88
CA LYS A 233 2.86 -19.42 2.56
C LYS A 233 3.51 -19.32 1.18
N SER A 234 2.79 -18.76 0.22
CA SER A 234 3.29 -18.49 -1.13
C SER A 234 4.49 -17.53 -1.15
N VAL A 235 4.57 -16.59 -0.21
CA VAL A 235 5.71 -15.68 -0.06
C VAL A 235 6.92 -16.42 0.50
N LEU A 236 6.73 -17.27 1.51
CA LEU A 236 7.80 -18.09 2.10
C LEU A 236 8.38 -19.07 1.07
N ASN A 237 7.52 -19.78 0.34
CA ASN A 237 7.95 -20.68 -0.75
C ASN A 237 8.78 -19.92 -1.80
N HIS A 238 8.41 -18.69 -2.12
CA HIS A 238 9.18 -17.87 -3.06
C HIS A 238 10.53 -17.44 -2.48
N MET A 239 10.61 -17.15 -1.18
CA MET A 239 11.88 -16.88 -0.50
C MET A 239 12.81 -18.11 -0.50
N GLU A 240 12.27 -19.31 -0.34
CA GLU A 240 13.04 -20.56 -0.41
C GLU A 240 13.68 -20.76 -1.80
N ILE A 241 12.93 -20.51 -2.87
CA ILE A 241 13.43 -20.57 -4.26
C ILE A 241 14.59 -19.58 -4.48
N ILE A 242 14.54 -18.39 -3.86
CA ILE A 242 15.61 -17.40 -3.98
C ILE A 242 16.86 -17.89 -3.24
N SER A 243 16.68 -18.43 -2.03
CA SER A 243 17.79 -18.96 -1.23
C SER A 243 18.46 -20.16 -1.90
N SER A 244 17.70 -21.05 -2.52
CA SER A 244 18.24 -22.25 -3.18
C SER A 244 19.06 -21.94 -4.43
N LYS A 245 18.85 -20.78 -5.08
CA LYS A 245 19.62 -20.33 -6.25
C LYS A 245 20.94 -19.63 -5.91
N LYS A 246 21.16 -19.31 -4.63
CA LYS A 246 22.40 -18.66 -4.15
C LYS A 246 23.45 -19.67 -3.66
N ASN A 247 23.06 -20.92 -3.47
CA ASN A 247 23.93 -22.06 -3.14
C ASN A 247 24.27 -22.85 -4.41
#